data_AF-A0A5R9F4G8-F1
#
_entry.id   AF-A0A5R9F4G8-F1
#
_cell.length_a   1.000
_cell.length_b   1.000
_cell.length_c   1.000
_cell.angle_alpha   90.00
_cell.angle_beta   90.00
_cell.angle_gamma   90.00
#
_symmetry.space_group_name_H-M   'P 1'
#
loop_
_entity.id
_entity.type
_entity.pdbx_description
1 polymer ?
#
loop_
_entity_poly.entity_id
_entity_poly.type
_entity_poly.pdbx_seq_one_letter_code
_entity_poly.pdbx_strand_id
1 'polypeptide(L)'
;MAVLILLIFALALFTLNIIFFIQLKRGRLTLLVAGIIMILIAPVFGFLSGYLFFYSHNGNGTGEGAGFAGALIGLLTLVNGGVFLVIELLRSLAKLIKERPDIKG
;
A
#
# COMPACT_ATOMS: atom_id res chain seq x y z
N MET A 1 -20.70 12.39 3.21
CA MET A 1 -20.30 11.39 2.20
C MET A 1 -18.78 11.26 2.07
N ALA A 2 -18.02 12.35 1.88
CA ALA A 2 -16.55 12.33 1.82
C ALA A 2 -15.85 11.56 2.95
N VAL A 3 -16.20 11.84 4.20
CA VAL A 3 -15.61 11.17 5.39
C VAL A 3 -15.86 9.66 5.36
N LEU A 4 -17.04 9.24 4.91
CA LEU A 4 -17.39 7.82 4.79
C LEU A 4 -16.53 7.12 3.74
N ILE A 5 -16.26 7.79 2.61
CA ILE A 5 -15.39 7.26 1.55
C ILE A 5 -13.98 7.05 2.09
N LEU A 6 -13.40 8.04 2.77
CA LEU A 6 -12.08 7.91 3.40
C LEU A 6 -12.05 6.76 4.40
N LEU A 7 -13.09 6.64 5.24
CA LEU A 7 -13.19 5.58 6.23
C LEU A 7 -13.22 4.19 5.57
N ILE A 8 -13.98 4.03 4.48
CA ILE A 8 -14.07 2.77 3.74
C ILE A 8 -12.71 2.38 3.16
N PHE A 9 -12.00 3.31 2.51
CA PHE A 9 -10.68 3.03 1.96
C PHE A 9 -9.63 2.78 3.04
N ALA A 10 -9.67 3.51 4.15
CA ALA A 10 -8.79 3.27 5.30
C ALA A 10 -9.02 1.88 5.91
N LEU A 11 -10.29 1.49 6.10
CA LEU A 11 -10.65 0.15 6.58
C LEU A 11 -10.22 -0.92 5.59
N ALA A 12 -10.43 -0.72 4.29
CA ALA A 12 -9.98 -1.65 3.26
C ALA A 12 -8.46 -1.85 3.28
N LEU A 13 -7.68 -0.77 3.40
CA LEU A 13 -6.22 -0.85 3.54
C LEU A 13 -5.81 -1.56 4.83
N PHE A 14 -6.48 -1.29 5.94
CA PHE A 14 -6.21 -1.96 7.21
C PHE A 14 -6.49 -3.46 7.15
N THR A 15 -7.63 -3.85 6.57
CA THR A 15 -7.99 -5.25 6.34
C THR A 15 -6.97 -5.94 5.42
N LEU A 16 -6.55 -5.28 4.35
CA LEU A 16 -5.58 -5.82 3.41
C LEU A 16 -4.22 -6.06 4.08
N ASN A 17 -3.76 -5.13 4.93
CA ASN A 17 -2.57 -5.32 5.76
C ASN A 17 -2.70 -6.52 6.70
N ILE A 18 -3.85 -6.69 7.38
CA ILE A 18 -4.10 -7.85 8.25
C ILE A 18 -4.02 -9.14 7.44
N ILE A 19 -4.64 -9.19 6.26
CA ILE A 19 -4.60 -10.36 5.37
C ILE A 19 -3.16 -10.69 5.00
N PHE A 20 -2.37 -9.70 4.57
CA PHE A 20 -0.96 -9.94 4.26
C PHE A 20 -0.17 -10.42 5.46
N PHE A 21 -0.37 -9.83 6.64
CA PHE A 21 0.29 -10.27 7.86
C PHE A 21 -0.02 -11.73 8.21
N ILE A 22 -1.29 -12.15 8.10
CA ILE A 22 -1.69 -13.54 8.33
C ILE A 22 -1.03 -14.47 7.30
N GLN A 23 -1.01 -14.09 6.02
CA GLN A 23 -0.43 -14.90 4.96
C GLN A 23 1.10 -14.99 5.04
N LEU A 24 1.76 -13.91 5.48
CA LEU A 24 3.19 -13.86 5.82
C LEU A 24 3.50 -14.82 6.97
N LYS A 25 2.71 -14.79 8.06
CA LYS A 25 2.89 -15.72 9.19
C LYS A 25 2.68 -17.18 8.81
N ARG A 26 1.81 -17.46 7.84
CA ARG A 26 1.57 -18.80 7.31
C ARG A 26 2.63 -19.27 6.29
N GLY A 27 3.61 -18.43 5.96
CA GLY A 27 4.64 -18.72 4.95
C GLY A 27 4.10 -18.83 3.51
N ARG A 28 2.85 -18.41 3.27
CA ARG A 28 2.19 -18.50 1.96
C ARG A 28 2.48 -17.30 1.05
N LEU A 29 3.00 -16.22 1.63
CA LEU A 29 3.29 -14.98 0.95
C LEU A 29 4.61 -14.43 1.51
N THR A 30 5.47 -13.86 0.66
CA THR A 30 6.67 -13.14 1.09
C THR A 30 6.41 -11.65 1.16
N LEU A 31 7.23 -10.90 1.91
CA LEU A 31 7.09 -9.43 1.98
C LEU A 31 7.27 -8.78 0.61
N LEU A 32 8.16 -9.34 -0.23
CA LEU A 32 8.35 -8.89 -1.60
C LEU A 32 7.06 -9.01 -2.40
N VAL A 33 6.41 -10.17 -2.38
CA VAL A 33 5.17 -10.38 -3.13
C VAL A 33 4.03 -9.52 -2.57
N ALA A 34 3.91 -9.41 -1.25
CA ALA A 34 2.93 -8.53 -0.61
C ALA A 34 3.13 -7.05 -1.02
N GLY A 35 4.37 -6.58 -1.06
CA GLY A 35 4.73 -5.22 -1.47
C GLY A 35 4.39 -4.96 -2.94
N ILE A 36 4.71 -5.90 -3.84
CA ILE A 36 4.35 -5.79 -5.26
C ILE A 36 2.83 -5.74 -5.44
N ILE A 37 2.09 -6.62 -4.78
CA ILE A 37 0.62 -6.62 -4.85
C ILE A 37 0.05 -5.27 -4.39
N MET A 38 0.55 -4.72 -3.27
CA MET A 38 0.13 -3.41 -2.79
C MET A 38 0.39 -2.28 -3.78
N ILE A 39 1.58 -2.26 -4.39
CA ILE A 39 1.95 -1.25 -5.38
C ILE A 39 1.05 -1.34 -6.62
N LEU A 40 0.71 -2.56 -7.07
CA LEU A 40 -0.20 -2.76 -8.19
C LEU A 40 -1.65 -2.35 -7.87
N ILE A 41 -2.08 -2.49 -6.62
CA ILE A 41 -3.41 -2.09 -6.15
C ILE A 41 -3.49 -0.56 -5.96
N ALA A 42 -2.39 0.12 -5.65
CA ALA A 42 -2.34 1.56 -5.39
C ALA A 42 -3.02 2.43 -6.47
N PRO A 43 -2.73 2.29 -7.78
CA PRO A 43 -3.42 3.08 -8.81
C PRO A 43 -4.91 2.78 -8.88
N VAL A 44 -5.33 1.53 -8.64
CA VAL A 44 -6.74 1.13 -8.60
C VAL A 44 -7.46 1.82 -7.44
N PHE A 45 -6.85 1.83 -6.25
CA PHE A 45 -7.40 2.50 -5.07
C PHE A 45 -7.45 4.02 -5.26
N GLY A 46 -6.42 4.61 -5.85
CA GLY A 46 -6.40 6.05 -6.13
C GLY A 46 -7.48 6.46 -7.12
N PHE A 47 -7.65 5.70 -8.21
CA PHE A 47 -8.69 5.97 -9.21
C PHE A 47 -10.09 5.80 -8.63
N LEU A 48 -10.37 4.67 -7.97
CA LEU A 48 -11.68 4.38 -7.41
C LEU A 48 -12.09 5.40 -6.33
N SER A 49 -11.17 5.76 -5.44
CA SER A 49 -11.46 6.73 -4.39
C SER A 49 -11.68 8.12 -4.96
N GLY A 50 -10.86 8.57 -5.93
CA GLY A 50 -11.07 9.85 -6.62
C GLY A 50 -12.40 9.90 -7.36
N TYR A 51 -12.75 8.85 -8.09
CA TYR A 51 -14.05 8.73 -8.78
C TYR A 51 -15.22 8.84 -7.80
N LEU A 52 -15.19 8.08 -6.70
CA LEU A 52 -16.26 8.12 -5.69
C LEU A 52 -16.35 9.50 -5.02
N PHE A 53 -15.22 10.15 -4.77
CA PHE A 53 -15.19 11.51 -4.23
C PHE A 53 -15.85 12.53 -5.16
N PHE A 54 -15.59 12.43 -6.47
CA PHE A 54 -16.18 13.30 -7.49
C PHE A 54 -17.71 13.17 -7.52
N TYR A 55 -18.22 11.93 -7.59
CA TYR A 55 -19.66 11.68 -7.60
C TYR A 55 -20.35 12.05 -6.28
N SER A 56 -19.65 11.93 -5.14
CA SER A 56 -20.22 12.29 -3.83
C SER A 56 -20.54 13.77 -3.64
N HIS A 57 -20.00 14.64 -4.50
CA HIS A 57 -20.30 16.08 -4.54
C HIS A 57 -21.11 16.46 -5.80
N ASN A 58 -21.89 15.52 -6.35
CA ASN A 58 -22.71 15.70 -7.55
C ASN A 58 -21.93 16.12 -8.81
N GLY A 59 -20.59 15.94 -8.83
CA GLY A 59 -19.76 16.48 -9.91
C GLY A 59 -19.80 18.02 -10.01
N ASN A 60 -20.34 18.71 -9.00
CA ASN A 60 -20.46 20.16 -8.99
C ASN A 60 -19.14 20.77 -8.50
N GLY A 61 -18.21 20.98 -9.42
CA GLY A 61 -16.91 21.60 -9.16
C GLY A 61 -15.87 21.26 -10.23
N THR A 62 -14.67 21.81 -10.09
CA THR A 62 -13.54 21.55 -11.01
C THR A 62 -13.02 20.11 -10.96
N GLY A 63 -13.49 19.30 -9.99
CA GLY A 63 -13.01 17.94 -9.75
C GLY A 63 -11.64 17.86 -9.09
N GLU A 64 -10.97 18.99 -8.84
CA GLU A 64 -9.63 19.05 -8.26
C GLU A 64 -9.56 18.37 -6.89
N GLY A 65 -10.52 18.65 -6.01
CA GLY A 65 -10.58 18.03 -4.68
C GLY A 65 -10.72 16.50 -4.73
N ALA A 66 -11.44 15.98 -5.72
CA ALA A 66 -11.56 14.54 -5.95
C ALA A 66 -10.26 13.94 -6.49
N GLY A 67 -9.56 14.66 -7.38
CA GLY A 67 -8.22 14.31 -7.83
C GLY A 67 -7.21 14.24 -6.69
N PHE A 68 -7.19 15.25 -5.79
CA PHE A 68 -6.33 15.25 -4.61
C PHE A 68 -6.66 14.12 -3.64
N ALA A 69 -7.94 13.86 -3.39
CA ALA A 69 -8.36 12.75 -2.52
C ALA A 69 -7.92 11.40 -3.09
N GLY A 70 -8.12 11.19 -4.40
CA GLY A 70 -7.67 9.99 -5.10
C GLY A 70 -6.16 9.80 -5.04
N ALA A 71 -5.41 10.87 -5.34
CA ALA A 71 -3.94 10.85 -5.27
C ALA A 71 -3.44 10.53 -3.87
N LEU A 72 -4.06 11.10 -2.82
CA LEU A 72 -3.68 10.85 -1.43
C LEU A 72 -3.86 9.37 -1.06
N ILE A 73 -5.03 8.79 -1.35
CA ILE A 73 -5.30 7.36 -1.07
C ILE A 73 -4.38 6.45 -1.88
N GLY A 74 -4.18 6.75 -3.16
CA GLY A 74 -3.26 6.01 -4.03
C GLY A 74 -1.82 6.05 -3.51
N LEU A 75 -1.33 7.23 -3.11
CA LEU A 75 0.02 7.41 -2.61
C LEU A 75 0.22 6.74 -1.24
N LEU A 76 -0.76 6.82 -0.34
CA LEU A 76 -0.72 6.08 0.94
C LEU A 76 -0.63 4.56 0.70
N THR A 77 -1.39 4.05 -0.26
CA THR A 77 -1.35 2.63 -0.65
C THR A 77 0.01 2.26 -1.24
N LEU A 78 0.56 3.11 -2.11
CA LEU A 78 1.87 2.94 -2.74
C LEU A 78 3.00 2.92 -1.71
N VAL A 79 3.04 3.92 -0.82
CA VAL A 79 4.04 4.02 0.26
C VAL A 79 3.96 2.80 1.16
N ASN A 80 2.76 2.32 1.49
CA ASN A 80 2.59 1.13 2.31
C ASN A 80 3.17 -0.13 1.63
N GLY A 81 2.93 -0.30 0.32
CA GLY A 81 3.58 -1.37 -0.45
C GLY A 81 5.11 -1.22 -0.52
N GLY A 82 5.60 0.01 -0.68
CA GLY A 82 7.03 0.33 -0.65
C GLY A 82 7.71 -0.04 0.67
N VAL A 83 7.04 0.19 1.81
CA VAL A 83 7.55 -0.22 3.13
C VAL A 83 7.82 -1.73 3.19
N PHE A 84 6.93 -2.56 2.63
CA PHE A 84 7.17 -4.01 2.58
C PHE A 84 8.40 -4.39 1.76
N LEU A 85 8.59 -3.74 0.61
CA LEU A 85 9.77 -3.97 -0.23
C LEU A 85 11.06 -3.54 0.46
N VAL A 86 11.06 -2.38 1.12
CA VAL A 86 12.22 -1.87 1.86
C VAL A 86 12.58 -2.82 3.01
N ILE A 87 11.60 -3.29 3.77
CA ILE A 87 11.84 -4.25 4.86
C ILE A 87 12.47 -5.53 4.33
N GLU A 88 11.96 -6.06 3.22
CA GLU A 88 12.50 -7.30 2.64
C GLU A 88 13.91 -7.11 2.07
N LEU A 89 14.18 -5.95 1.46
CA LEU A 89 15.51 -5.59 0.99
C LEU A 89 16.50 -5.51 2.15
N LEU A 90 16.15 -4.83 3.24
CA LEU A 90 17.00 -4.72 4.43
C LEU A 90 17.28 -6.09 5.07
N ARG A 91 16.28 -6.96 5.14
CA ARG A 91 16.45 -8.35 5.62
C ARG A 91 17.40 -9.14 4.74
N SER A 92 17.26 -9.03 3.42
CA SER A 92 18.11 -9.72 2.45
C SER A 92 19.56 -9.23 2.55
N LEU A 93 19.77 -7.91 2.66
CA LEU A 93 21.10 -7.31 2.85
C LEU A 93 21.74 -7.76 4.18
N ALA A 94 21.00 -7.74 5.28
CA ALA A 94 21.51 -8.17 6.58
C ALA A 94 21.93 -9.65 6.57
N LYS A 95 21.15 -10.51 5.88
CA LYS A 95 21.49 -11.92 5.70
C LYS A 95 22.78 -12.10 4.89
N LEU A 96 22.91 -11.39 3.77
CA LEU A 96 24.11 -11.43 2.93
C LEU A 96 25.37 -10.98 3.69
N ILE A 97 25.28 -9.96 4.54
CA ILE A 97 26.41 -9.51 5.35
C ILE A 97 26.79 -10.56 6.40
N LYS A 98 25.80 -11.15 7.07
CA LYS A 98 26.02 -12.17 8.10
C LYS A 98 26.60 -13.48 7.55
N GLU A 99 26.23 -13.83 6.32
CA GLU A 99 26.65 -15.07 5.65
C GLU A 99 27.98 -14.95 4.91
N ARG A 100 28.69 -13.80 4.94
CA ARG A 100 30.07 -13.72 4.43
C ARG A 100 31.06 -14.34 5.44
N PRO A 101 31.70 -15.48 5.13
CA PRO A 101 32.71 -16.09 6.01
C PRO A 101 34.07 -15.37 6.04
N ASP A 102 34.36 -14.46 5.10
CA ASP A 102 35.73 -13.95 4.86
C ASP A 102 36.09 -12.61 5.53
N ILE A 103 35.43 -12.22 6.62
CA ILE A 103 35.89 -11.08 7.45
C ILE A 103 35.86 -11.49 8.92
N LYS A 104 36.48 -12.63 9.22
CA LYS A 104 37.02 -12.93 10.55
C LYS A 104 38.51 -13.18 10.38
N GLY A 105 39.24 -12.09 10.16
CA GLY A 105 40.68 -12.05 10.39
C GLY A 105 40.96 -12.08 11.90
#